data_AF-A0AAP0FB23-F1
#
_entry.id   AF-A0AAP0FB23-F1
#
_cell.length_a   1.000
_cell.length_b   1.000
_cell.length_c   1.000
_cell.angle_alpha   90.00
_cell.angle_beta   90.00
_cell.angle_gamma   90.00
#
_symmetry.space_group_name_H-M   'P 1'
#
loop_
_entity.id
_entity.type
_entity.pdbx_description
1 polymer ?
#
loop_
_entity_poly.entity_id
_entity_poly.type
_entity_poly.pdbx_seq_one_letter_code
_entity_poly.pdbx_strand_id
1 'polypeptide(L)'
;MVDMVAGDVYKCDNGFKPGYLTKVEEALKTTCPNSGIKARPHIESRLKSLKKDWFIVNDMICGIRHGTSGFGFDSTSNMVTAPEDVWEDYPRNYRKQDLGV
;
A
#
# COMPACT_ATOMS: atom_id res chain seq x y z
N MET A 1 4.15 20.62 2.82
CA MET A 1 3.66 19.22 2.84
C MET A 1 2.31 19.22 3.53
N VAL A 2 1.24 18.76 2.87
CA VAL A 2 -0.11 18.76 3.47
C VAL A 2 -0.21 17.56 4.40
N ASP A 3 -0.40 17.78 5.71
CA ASP A 3 -0.62 16.70 6.67
C ASP A 3 -2.06 16.16 6.54
N MET A 4 -2.19 14.99 5.91
CA MET A 4 -3.47 14.33 5.62
C MET A 4 -3.81 13.17 6.57
N VAL A 5 -2.90 12.82 7.48
CA VAL A 5 -3.11 11.73 8.45
C VAL A 5 -4.02 12.24 9.56
N ALA A 6 -5.05 11.47 9.90
CA ALA A 6 -5.90 11.83 11.02
C ALA A 6 -5.11 11.65 12.33
N GLY A 7 -4.98 12.70 13.13
CA GLY A 7 -4.36 12.61 14.45
C GLY A 7 -5.26 11.91 15.47
N ASP A 8 -4.76 11.66 16.68
CA ASP A 8 -5.45 10.92 17.74
C ASP A 8 -6.84 11.48 18.12
N VAL A 9 -7.09 12.76 17.80
CA VAL A 9 -8.35 13.46 18.07
C VAL A 9 -9.44 13.15 17.02
N TYR A 10 -9.06 12.74 15.80
CA TYR A 10 -9.99 12.39 14.73
C TYR A 10 -9.85 10.91 14.38
N LYS A 11 -10.73 10.06 14.93
CA LYS A 11 -10.88 8.69 14.44
C LYS A 11 -11.59 8.70 13.09
N CYS A 12 -10.89 8.36 12.03
CA CYS A 12 -11.48 8.07 10.72
C CYS A 12 -11.23 6.60 10.40
N ASP A 13 -12.25 5.89 9.91
CA ASP A 13 -12.18 4.43 9.62
C ASP A 13 -11.06 4.04 8.66
N ASN A 14 -10.60 5.00 7.86
CA ASN A 14 -9.52 4.84 6.88
C ASN A 14 -8.18 5.45 7.32
N GLY A 15 -8.10 6.09 8.51
CA GLY A 15 -6.90 6.75 9.04
C GLY A 15 -6.56 8.11 8.39
N PHE A 16 -7.39 8.60 7.46
CA PHE A 16 -7.17 9.87 6.75
C PHE A 16 -8.20 10.92 7.15
N LYS A 17 -7.78 12.19 7.18
CA LYS A 17 -8.69 13.32 7.42
C LYS A 17 -9.81 13.34 6.36
N PRO A 18 -11.04 13.76 6.71
CA PRO A 18 -12.10 13.96 5.73
C PRO A 18 -11.64 14.90 4.59
N GLY A 19 -11.99 14.57 3.36
CA GLY A 19 -11.59 15.36 2.18
C GLY A 19 -10.15 15.12 1.70
N TYR A 20 -9.40 14.14 2.25
CA TYR A 20 -8.04 13.84 1.78
C TYR A 20 -7.95 13.60 0.27
N LEU A 21 -8.93 12.92 -0.35
CA LEU A 21 -8.95 12.69 -1.79
C LEU A 21 -9.00 14.00 -2.59
N THR A 22 -9.75 14.99 -2.11
CA THR A 22 -9.82 16.32 -2.72
C THR A 22 -8.49 17.05 -2.61
N LYS A 23 -7.80 16.93 -1.48
CA LYS A 23 -6.46 17.51 -1.29
C LYS A 23 -5.42 16.88 -2.21
N VAL A 24 -5.49 15.56 -2.43
CA VAL A 24 -4.64 14.88 -3.41
C VAL A 24 -4.98 15.33 -4.84
N GLU A 25 -6.27 15.49 -5.17
CA GLU A 25 -6.68 16.01 -6.48
C GLU A 25 -6.14 17.43 -6.74
N GLU A 26 -6.24 18.33 -5.75
CA GLU A 26 -5.69 19.69 -5.82
C GLU A 26 -4.17 19.68 -6.09
N ALA A 27 -3.42 18.83 -5.39
CA ALA A 27 -1.99 18.67 -5.60
C ALA A 27 -1.63 18.04 -6.97
N LEU A 28 -2.48 17.14 -7.49
CA LEU A 28 -2.28 16.57 -8.82
C LEU A 28 -2.63 17.57 -9.92
N LYS A 29 -3.58 18.48 -9.71
CA LYS A 29 -3.85 19.57 -10.67
C LYS A 29 -2.67 20.53 -10.81
N THR A 30 -1.90 20.77 -9.75
CA THR A 30 -0.72 21.64 -9.81
C THR A 30 0.50 20.93 -10.40
N THR A 31 0.72 19.67 -10.07
CA THR A 31 1.87 18.88 -10.55
C THR A 31 1.67 18.29 -11.95
N CYS A 32 0.43 17.97 -12.32
CA CYS A 32 0.05 17.37 -13.60
C CYS A 32 -1.24 18.03 -14.13
N PRO A 33 -1.15 19.28 -14.62
CA PRO A 33 -2.31 20.00 -15.13
C PRO A 33 -2.90 19.28 -16.35
N ASN A 34 -4.22 19.40 -16.54
CA ASN A 34 -4.98 18.79 -17.63
C ASN A 34 -4.98 17.25 -17.70
N SER A 35 -4.48 16.56 -16.68
CA SER A 35 -4.48 15.09 -16.60
C SER A 35 -5.87 14.45 -16.53
N GLY A 36 -6.92 15.22 -16.20
CA GLY A 36 -8.27 14.70 -15.99
C GLY A 36 -8.40 13.79 -14.76
N ILE A 37 -7.37 13.73 -13.90
CA ILE A 37 -7.38 12.93 -12.68
C ILE A 37 -8.34 13.57 -11.67
N LYS A 38 -9.23 12.76 -11.09
CA LYS A 38 -10.26 13.17 -10.13
C LYS A 38 -10.10 12.39 -8.83
N ALA A 39 -10.52 12.98 -7.71
CA ALA A 39 -10.65 12.33 -6.41
C ALA A 39 -11.35 10.98 -6.53
N ARG A 40 -12.46 10.96 -7.28
CA ARG A 40 -13.20 9.76 -7.65
C ARG A 40 -13.44 9.73 -9.17
N PRO A 41 -13.28 8.57 -9.83
CA PRO A 41 -12.88 7.27 -9.26
C PRO A 41 -11.35 7.04 -9.20
N HIS A 42 -10.55 7.94 -9.77
CA HIS A 42 -9.14 7.65 -10.10
C HIS A 42 -8.24 7.52 -8.87
N ILE A 43 -8.20 8.56 -8.02
CA ILE A 43 -7.32 8.59 -6.84
C ILE A 43 -7.76 7.53 -5.82
N GLU A 44 -9.07 7.42 -5.57
CA GLU A 44 -9.63 6.41 -4.65
C GLU A 44 -9.26 4.98 -5.09
N SER A 45 -9.43 4.66 -6.38
CA SER A 45 -9.05 3.35 -6.93
C SER A 45 -7.55 3.09 -6.79
N ARG A 46 -6.71 4.08 -7.14
CA ARG A 46 -5.25 3.94 -7.06
C ARG A 46 -4.78 3.73 -5.63
N LEU A 47 -5.31 4.48 -4.67
CA LEU A 47 -4.95 4.34 -3.26
C LEU A 47 -5.38 2.97 -2.71
N LYS A 48 -6.55 2.46 -3.12
CA LYS A 48 -7.00 1.12 -2.74
C LYS A 48 -6.03 0.04 -3.21
N SER A 49 -5.54 0.13 -4.45
CA SER A 49 -4.52 -0.81 -4.96
C SER A 49 -3.18 -0.65 -4.23
N LEU A 50 -2.68 0.58 -4.08
CA LEU A 50 -1.42 0.85 -3.38
C LEU A 50 -1.44 0.33 -1.94
N LYS A 51 -2.56 0.47 -1.23
CA LYS A 51 -2.71 -0.05 0.12
C LYS A 51 -2.60 -1.58 0.16
N LYS A 52 -3.19 -2.28 -0.82
CA LYS A 52 -3.06 -3.75 -0.94
C LYS A 52 -1.62 -4.16 -1.23
N ASP A 53 -0.99 -3.53 -2.22
CA ASP A 53 0.40 -3.83 -2.60
C ASP A 53 1.35 -3.59 -1.42
N TRP A 54 1.14 -2.48 -0.69
CA TRP A 54 1.92 -2.17 0.50
C TRP A 54 1.74 -3.21 1.61
N PHE A 55 0.52 -3.68 1.85
CA PHE A 55 0.29 -4.74 2.85
C PHE A 55 1.02 -6.03 2.48
N ILE A 56 1.05 -6.40 1.19
CA ILE A 56 1.77 -7.59 0.72
C ILE A 56 3.27 -7.44 1.00
N VAL A 57 3.86 -6.31 0.58
CA VAL A 57 5.30 -6.06 0.79
C VAL A 57 5.65 -5.97 2.28
N ASN A 58 4.83 -5.28 3.07
CA ASN A 58 5.02 -5.18 4.51
C ASN A 58 4.91 -6.54 5.20
N ASP A 59 3.98 -7.39 4.75
CA ASP A 59 3.87 -8.74 5.27
C ASP A 59 5.11 -9.57 4.93
N MET A 60 5.54 -9.58 3.67
CA MET A 60 6.77 -10.26 3.23
C MET A 60 7.96 -9.90 4.12
N ILE A 61 8.22 -8.60 4.31
CA ILE A 61 9.39 -8.10 5.04
C ILE A 61 9.29 -8.34 6.55
N CYS A 62 8.11 -8.09 7.14
CA CYS A 62 7.95 -8.10 8.60
C CYS A 62 7.48 -9.46 9.14
N GLY A 63 7.08 -10.40 8.28
CA GLY A 63 6.63 -11.74 8.67
C GLY A 63 5.36 -11.77 9.53
N ILE A 64 4.58 -10.68 9.54
CA ILE A 64 3.56 -10.42 10.58
C ILE A 64 2.37 -11.38 10.51
N ARG A 65 1.92 -11.76 9.30
CA ARG A 65 0.72 -12.60 9.13
C ARG A 65 1.03 -14.00 8.65
N HIS A 66 1.98 -14.14 7.73
CA HIS A 66 2.20 -15.40 7.02
C HIS A 66 3.51 -16.11 7.38
N GLY A 67 4.24 -15.63 8.40
CA GLY A 67 5.52 -16.22 8.80
C GLY A 67 6.53 -16.25 7.67
N THR A 68 6.49 -15.25 6.78
CA THR A 68 7.36 -15.11 5.62
C THR A 68 8.78 -14.78 6.08
N SER A 69 9.54 -15.82 6.44
CA SER A 69 10.96 -15.71 6.76
C SER A 69 11.79 -15.75 5.48
N GLY A 70 12.88 -14.98 5.43
CA GLY A 70 13.84 -15.00 4.32
C GLY A 70 13.64 -13.90 3.28
N PHE A 71 12.61 -13.09 3.41
CA PHE A 71 12.48 -11.83 2.69
C PHE A 71 13.22 -10.70 3.42
N GLY A 72 13.88 -9.87 2.64
CA GLY A 72 14.49 -8.61 3.04
C GLY A 72 14.07 -7.48 2.11
N PHE A 73 14.59 -6.30 2.37
CA PHE A 73 14.35 -5.12 1.55
C PHE A 73 15.68 -4.43 1.27
N ASP A 74 16.02 -4.29 -0.01
CA ASP A 74 17.15 -3.47 -0.43
C ASP A 74 16.70 -2.01 -0.55
N SER A 75 17.15 -1.18 0.38
CA SER A 75 16.86 0.25 0.41
C SER A 75 17.53 1.03 -0.74
N THR A 76 18.54 0.46 -1.38
CA THR A 76 19.24 1.09 -2.51
C THR A 76 18.38 1.02 -3.77
N SER A 77 17.86 -0.17 -4.09
CA SER A 77 16.99 -0.38 -5.25
C SER A 77 15.49 -0.17 -4.94
N ASN A 78 15.11 -0.05 -3.67
CA ASN A 78 13.73 -0.08 -3.19
C ASN A 78 12.98 -1.36 -3.60
N MET A 79 13.65 -2.51 -3.52
CA MET A 79 13.10 -3.80 -3.92
C MET A 79 13.07 -4.79 -2.77
N VAL A 80 12.06 -5.66 -2.78
CA VAL A 80 12.04 -6.85 -1.93
C VAL A 80 13.09 -7.83 -2.46
N THR A 81 13.89 -8.39 -1.56
CA THR A 81 14.96 -9.34 -1.89
C THR A 81 14.72 -10.64 -1.14
N ALA A 82 14.92 -11.78 -1.79
CA ALA A 82 14.92 -13.08 -1.13
C ALA A 82 15.69 -14.08 -2.00
N PRO A 83 16.19 -15.18 -1.42
CA PRO A 83 16.63 -16.35 -2.15
C PRO A 83 15.55 -16.89 -3.12
N GLU A 84 15.97 -17.54 -4.20
CA GLU A 84 15.05 -18.03 -5.25
C GLU A 84 14.04 -19.06 -4.71
N ASP A 85 14.48 -19.96 -3.85
CA ASP A 85 13.63 -20.95 -3.17
C ASP A 85 12.53 -20.29 -2.31
N VAL A 86 12.85 -19.18 -1.63
CA VAL A 86 11.89 -18.39 -0.87
C VAL A 86 10.84 -17.74 -1.78
N TRP A 87 11.26 -17.21 -2.93
CA TRP A 87 10.34 -16.65 -3.93
C TRP A 87 9.41 -17.71 -4.53
N GLU A 88 9.91 -18.91 -4.81
CA GLU A 88 9.10 -19.99 -5.37
C GLU A 88 8.12 -20.58 -4.34
N ASP A 89 8.50 -20.63 -3.07
CA ASP A 89 7.65 -21.18 -2.01
C ASP A 89 6.53 -20.21 -1.60
N TYR A 90 6.78 -18.90 -1.68
CA TYR A 90 5.82 -17.89 -1.23
C TYR A 90 4.40 -18.02 -1.85
N PRO A 91 4.21 -18.13 -3.18
CA PRO A 91 2.88 -18.27 -3.77
C PRO A 91 2.15 -19.56 -3.36
N ARG A 92 2.90 -20.60 -2.99
CA ARG A 92 2.36 -21.91 -2.57
C ARG A 92 1.76 -21.85 -1.16
N ASN A 93 2.33 -21.00 -0.30
CA ASN A 93 1.86 -20.82 1.07
C ASN A 93 0.86 -19.67 1.19
N TYR A 94 1.08 -18.58 0.45
CA TYR A 94 0.18 -17.42 0.44
C TYR A 94 -1.25 -17.78 -0.02
N ARG A 95 -1.41 -18.57 -1.09
CA ARG A 95 -2.73 -18.97 -1.62
C ARG A 95 -3.49 -19.99 -0.77
N LYS A 96 -2.83 -20.70 0.15
CA LYS A 96 -3.49 -21.72 0.98
C LYS A 96 -4.35 -21.14 2.10
N GLN A 97 -4.19 -19.85 2.42
CA GLN A 97 -4.82 -19.24 3.62
C GLN A 97 -5.80 -18.10 3.29
N ASP A 98 -5.84 -17.60 2.06
CA ASP A 98 -6.93 -16.74 1.55
C ASP A 98 -8.21 -17.53 1.23
N LEU A 99 -8.11 -18.87 1.18
CA LEU A 99 -9.23 -19.80 1.20
C LEU A 99 -9.30 -20.38 2.60
N GLY A 100 -10.11 -19.79 3.48
CA GLY A 100 -10.27 -20.28 4.85
C GLY A 100 -10.58 -21.78 4.89
N VAL A 101 -9.62 -22.53 5.45
CA VAL A 101 -9.81 -23.80 6.16
C VAL A 101 -9.22 -23.60 7.54
#